data_AF-A0A2X1D2L4-F1
#
_entry.id   AF-A0A2X1D2L4-F1
#
_cell.length_a   1.000
_cell.length_b   1.000
_cell.length_c   1.000
_cell.angle_alpha   90.00
_cell.angle_beta   90.00
_cell.angle_gamma   90.00
#
_symmetry.space_group_name_H-M   'P 1'
#
loop_
_entity.id
_entity.type
_entity.pdbx_description
1 polymer ?
#
loop_
_entity_poly.entity_id
_entity_poly.type
_entity_poly.pdbx_seq_one_letter_code
_entity_poly.pdbx_strand_id
1 'polypeptide(L)'
;MAGYEVDVKPAHERKDLIAALTANPVCGTQPTFDVYEGQRTMLPVIRLPIDLPVYRMANARTQTEQLAYIAEKKVAATFFESGQDNQEAQQAQHDILKKYANASAGSVKPIIEELERTKQTEPIMLTPAGVVVNGNRRLTAMRELYASNKAGFPTFAEVECMILPQMTEDQIDDIETRLQERPETKLPYSWINEALKVRRQLAQKTKKETDIADMRRKSVGDIRKSLSALNYAEIYLKDWCKSPNDYRLVEKGGEQFFADLVPRLKGKEGALLEANMRMAWLLFDNRDSLGQRIYGFNKVLGEKAEQVLSQLAERLEIDEEAGETSGVESEEFEIDLGGQDVGSGYEPLINLFDNADRRDEVFDELRAVCQTILDTGQASKVGKAALNAVRDANTRLTEIDLSAADPETHDGIDKQLEEIVLRATALREKLKEIKAAAKPASGGK
;
A
#
# COMPACT_ATOMS: atom_id res chain seq x y z
N MET A 1 8.20 -9.55 -26.56
CA MET A 1 7.89 -8.39 -27.42
C MET A 1 9.20 -7.71 -27.75
N ALA A 2 9.48 -7.44 -29.03
CA ALA A 2 10.68 -6.70 -29.42
C ALA A 2 10.59 -5.29 -28.81
N GLY A 3 11.66 -4.85 -28.12
CA GLY A 3 11.75 -3.49 -27.59
C GLY A 3 11.95 -2.48 -28.71
N TYR A 4 11.85 -1.19 -28.38
CA TYR A 4 12.20 -0.15 -29.34
C TYR A 4 13.71 -0.19 -29.65
N GLU A 5 14.04 -0.26 -30.93
CA GLU A 5 15.41 -0.14 -31.42
C GLU A 5 15.70 1.31 -31.80
N VAL A 6 16.75 1.87 -31.20
CA VAL A 6 17.17 3.24 -31.46
C VAL A 6 17.92 3.31 -32.79
N ASP A 7 17.48 4.25 -33.63
CA ASP A 7 18.15 4.65 -34.86
C ASP A 7 18.56 6.13 -34.74
N VAL A 8 19.87 6.38 -34.62
CA VAL A 8 20.38 7.74 -34.37
C VAL A 8 20.65 8.44 -35.69
N LYS A 9 19.79 9.39 -36.06
CA LYS A 9 20.01 10.24 -37.24
C LYS A 9 21.21 11.18 -37.03
N PRO A 10 21.99 11.48 -38.09
CA PRO A 10 23.11 12.40 -38.01
C PRO A 10 22.73 13.77 -37.43
N ALA A 11 23.60 14.32 -36.57
CA ALA A 11 23.30 15.55 -35.84
C ALA A 11 22.97 16.76 -36.73
N HIS A 12 23.57 16.86 -37.93
CA HIS A 12 23.30 17.95 -38.87
C HIS A 12 21.88 17.86 -39.45
N GLU A 13 21.44 16.66 -39.88
CA GLU A 13 20.08 16.45 -40.38
C GLU A 13 19.02 16.78 -39.32
N ARG A 14 19.26 16.38 -38.06
CA ARG A 14 18.38 16.72 -36.94
C ARG A 14 18.27 18.23 -36.74
N LYS A 15 19.41 18.93 -36.73
CA LYS A 15 19.48 20.40 -36.55
C LYS A 15 18.74 21.12 -37.66
N ASP A 16 18.97 20.74 -38.91
CA ASP A 16 18.35 21.38 -40.08
C ASP A 16 16.83 21.23 -40.06
N LEU A 17 16.33 20.03 -39.75
CA LEU A 17 14.90 19.77 -39.64
C LEU A 17 14.26 20.52 -38.47
N ILE A 18 14.90 20.52 -37.30
CA ILE A 18 14.40 21.26 -36.13
C ILE A 18 14.36 22.76 -36.43
N ALA A 19 15.41 23.31 -37.04
CA ALA A 19 15.46 24.72 -37.41
C ALA A 19 14.35 25.09 -38.40
N ALA A 20 14.12 24.27 -39.43
CA ALA A 20 13.07 24.48 -40.42
C ALA A 20 11.66 24.47 -39.79
N LEU A 21 11.38 23.52 -38.89
CA LEU A 21 10.10 23.41 -38.20
C LEU A 21 9.90 24.51 -37.15
N THR A 22 10.99 24.96 -36.52
CA THR A 22 10.94 26.05 -35.52
C THR A 22 10.63 27.40 -36.15
N ALA A 23 10.99 27.61 -37.42
CA ALA A 23 10.65 28.83 -38.15
C ALA A 23 9.13 28.99 -38.38
N ASN A 24 8.38 27.87 -38.45
CA ASN A 24 6.92 27.85 -38.61
C ASN A 24 6.30 26.82 -37.65
N PRO A 25 6.23 27.13 -36.34
CA PRO A 25 5.83 26.16 -35.33
C PRO A 25 4.33 25.85 -35.43
N VAL A 26 4.01 24.64 -35.87
CA VAL A 26 2.62 24.18 -36.07
C VAL A 26 1.80 24.22 -34.77
N CYS A 27 2.44 24.03 -33.61
CA CYS A 27 1.78 24.05 -32.30
C CYS A 27 1.88 25.40 -31.58
N GLY A 28 2.36 26.45 -32.26
CA GLY A 28 2.52 27.79 -31.70
C GLY A 28 3.64 27.88 -30.67
N THR A 29 3.43 28.67 -29.62
CA THR A 29 4.40 28.86 -28.53
C THR A 29 3.75 28.56 -27.18
N GLN A 30 4.53 28.00 -26.26
CA GLN A 30 4.10 27.72 -24.89
C GLN A 30 5.00 28.44 -23.87
N PRO A 31 4.42 28.99 -22.78
CA PRO A 31 5.20 29.62 -21.73
C PRO A 31 5.88 28.57 -20.84
N THR A 32 7.12 28.84 -20.46
CA THR A 32 7.85 28.16 -19.39
C THR A 32 8.55 29.20 -18.52
N PHE A 33 8.79 28.85 -17.25
CA PHE A 33 9.57 29.66 -16.30
C PHE A 33 10.92 28.99 -15.97
N ASP A 34 11.23 27.91 -16.68
CA ASP A 34 12.33 27.02 -16.34
C ASP A 34 13.59 27.38 -17.14
N VAL A 35 13.49 28.18 -18.20
CA VAL A 35 14.65 28.60 -19.03
C VAL A 35 15.53 29.60 -18.28
N TYR A 36 14.94 30.68 -17.79
CA TYR A 36 15.61 31.71 -17.00
C TYR A 36 14.83 31.92 -15.71
N GLU A 37 15.54 31.99 -14.58
CA GLU A 37 14.90 31.95 -13.26
C GLU A 37 13.95 33.14 -13.09
N GLY A 38 12.70 32.85 -12.75
CA GLY A 38 11.67 33.87 -12.54
C GLY A 38 11.19 34.59 -13.80
N GLN A 39 11.72 34.26 -14.98
CA GLN A 39 11.34 34.90 -16.24
C GLN A 39 10.44 33.98 -17.06
N ARG A 40 9.28 34.53 -17.47
CA ARG A 40 8.40 33.86 -18.43
C ARG A 40 9.04 33.88 -19.82
N THR A 41 9.37 32.71 -20.36
CA THR A 41 9.91 32.54 -21.71
C THR A 41 8.89 31.80 -22.58
N MET A 42 8.59 32.33 -23.76
CA MET A 42 7.75 31.67 -24.74
C MET A 42 8.64 30.83 -25.66
N LEU A 43 8.45 29.52 -25.65
CA LEU A 43 9.20 28.60 -26.51
C LEU A 43 8.34 28.05 -27.64
N PRO A 44 8.88 27.92 -28.86
CA PRO A 44 8.18 27.32 -29.98
C PRO A 44 7.95 25.83 -29.72
N VAL A 45 6.76 25.35 -30.09
CA VAL A 45 6.39 23.95 -30.01
C VAL A 45 6.22 23.40 -31.42
N ILE A 46 6.97 22.34 -31.71
CA ILE A 46 7.00 21.65 -33.00
C ILE A 46 6.63 20.18 -32.83
N ARG A 47 6.22 19.52 -33.91
CA ARG A 47 6.07 18.07 -33.95
C ARG A 47 7.25 17.44 -34.66
N LEU A 48 7.83 16.43 -34.02
CA LEU A 48 8.96 15.70 -34.57
C LEU A 48 8.64 14.21 -34.63
N PRO A 49 9.11 13.48 -35.66
CA PRO A 49 9.10 12.03 -35.66
C PRO A 49 9.74 11.47 -34.37
N ILE A 50 9.12 10.47 -33.76
CA ILE A 50 9.52 9.95 -32.43
C ILE A 50 10.95 9.36 -32.38
N ASP A 51 11.49 8.99 -33.53
CA ASP A 51 12.85 8.49 -33.73
C ASP A 51 13.91 9.59 -33.74
N LEU A 52 13.53 10.84 -34.04
CA LEU A 52 14.49 11.93 -34.22
C LEU A 52 15.18 12.39 -32.91
N PRO A 53 14.48 12.61 -31.78
CA PRO A 53 15.13 13.10 -30.56
C PRO A 53 16.13 12.10 -29.98
N VAL A 54 17.25 12.58 -29.44
CA VAL A 54 18.26 11.73 -28.78
C VAL A 54 18.27 11.97 -27.26
N TYR A 55 18.49 10.91 -26.49
CA TYR A 55 18.53 11.02 -25.03
C TYR A 55 19.75 11.81 -24.59
N ARG A 56 19.59 12.72 -23.64
CA ARG A 56 20.73 13.34 -22.97
C ARG A 56 21.42 12.31 -22.08
N MET A 57 22.71 12.10 -22.31
CA MET A 57 23.54 11.15 -21.56
C MET A 57 23.93 11.67 -20.18
N ALA A 58 24.18 12.98 -20.06
CA ALA A 58 24.53 13.68 -18.83
C ALA A 58 23.33 13.86 -17.87
N ASN A 59 22.48 12.85 -17.73
CA ASN A 59 21.32 12.89 -16.84
C ASN A 59 21.66 12.29 -15.47
N ALA A 60 21.60 13.10 -14.42
CA ALA A 60 21.97 12.69 -13.07
C ALA A 60 21.12 11.50 -12.55
N ARG A 61 19.86 11.36 -12.97
CA ARG A 61 18.97 10.28 -12.50
C ARG A 61 19.35 8.90 -13.01
N THR A 62 20.09 8.82 -14.13
CA THR A 62 20.54 7.55 -14.71
C THR A 62 22.01 7.25 -14.43
N GLN A 63 22.73 8.15 -13.75
CA GLN A 63 24.18 8.05 -13.57
C GLN A 63 24.61 6.74 -12.87
N THR A 64 23.91 6.34 -11.80
CA THR A 64 24.23 5.10 -11.09
C THR A 64 24.08 3.86 -11.98
N GLU A 65 23.02 3.78 -12.78
CA GLU A 65 22.79 2.66 -13.69
C GLU A 65 23.75 2.67 -14.89
N GLN A 66 24.16 3.85 -15.37
CA GLN A 66 25.20 3.99 -16.40
C GLN A 66 26.55 3.47 -15.89
N LEU A 67 26.94 3.85 -14.67
CA LEU A 67 28.17 3.34 -14.03
C LEU A 67 28.12 1.83 -13.81
N ALA A 68 26.97 1.30 -13.38
CA ALA A 68 26.75 -0.13 -13.24
C ALA A 68 26.88 -0.85 -14.60
N TYR A 69 26.30 -0.29 -15.66
CA TYR A 69 26.42 -0.82 -17.03
C TYR A 69 27.89 -0.84 -17.49
N ILE A 70 28.64 0.23 -17.27
CA ILE A 70 30.07 0.30 -17.61
C ILE A 70 30.85 -0.81 -16.89
N ALA A 71 30.61 -0.99 -15.58
CA ALA A 71 31.27 -2.00 -14.78
C ALA A 71 30.91 -3.43 -15.21
N GLU A 72 29.62 -3.70 -15.50
CA GLU A 72 29.12 -5.01 -15.90
C GLU A 72 29.59 -5.41 -17.31
N LYS A 73 29.46 -4.49 -18.28
CA LYS A 73 29.80 -4.74 -19.69
C LYS A 73 31.27 -4.51 -20.01
N LYS A 74 32.04 -3.95 -19.08
CA LYS A 74 33.48 -3.65 -19.22
C LYS A 74 33.79 -2.77 -20.44
N VAL A 75 32.91 -1.80 -20.70
CA VAL A 75 33.12 -0.78 -21.76
C VAL A 75 33.97 0.37 -21.22
N ALA A 76 34.39 1.29 -22.10
CA ALA A 76 35.16 2.46 -21.70
C ALA A 76 34.38 3.35 -20.72
N ALA A 77 35.07 4.00 -19.78
CA ALA A 77 34.45 4.92 -18.82
C ALA A 77 33.70 6.08 -19.53
N THR A 78 34.22 6.51 -20.68
CA THR A 78 33.64 7.59 -21.50
C THR A 78 32.49 7.13 -22.40
N PHE A 79 32.04 5.86 -22.31
CA PHE A 79 31.06 5.29 -23.24
C PHE A 79 29.78 6.11 -23.34
N PHE A 80 29.22 6.54 -22.21
CA PHE A 80 28.05 7.44 -22.19
C PHE A 80 28.43 8.91 -22.39
N GLU A 81 29.58 9.37 -21.86
CA GLU A 81 30.04 10.76 -21.98
C GLU A 81 30.23 11.20 -23.43
N SER A 82 30.88 10.38 -24.26
CA SER A 82 31.04 10.62 -25.70
C SER A 82 29.92 9.98 -26.55
N GLY A 83 28.92 9.38 -25.91
CA GLY A 83 27.91 8.53 -26.55
C GLY A 83 26.68 9.25 -27.09
N GLN A 84 26.64 10.58 -27.02
CA GLN A 84 25.43 11.37 -27.33
C GLN A 84 24.87 11.12 -28.74
N ASP A 85 25.73 10.91 -29.73
CA ASP A 85 25.36 10.57 -31.11
C ASP A 85 25.70 9.12 -31.50
N ASN A 86 26.14 8.31 -30.53
CA ASN A 86 26.45 6.91 -30.77
C ASN A 86 25.20 6.04 -30.56
N GLN A 87 24.86 5.23 -31.56
CA GLN A 87 23.66 4.40 -31.55
C GLN A 87 23.68 3.35 -30.43
N GLU A 88 24.80 2.68 -30.19
CA GLU A 88 24.92 1.67 -29.13
C GLU A 88 24.75 2.29 -27.74
N ALA A 89 25.36 3.46 -27.51
CA ALA A 89 25.21 4.20 -26.27
C ALA A 89 23.75 4.68 -26.06
N GLN A 90 23.11 5.18 -27.11
CA GLN A 90 21.69 5.56 -27.08
C GLN A 90 20.76 4.38 -26.82
N GLN A 91 21.05 3.20 -27.37
CA GLN A 91 20.30 1.98 -27.06
C GLN A 91 20.50 1.54 -25.59
N ALA A 92 21.73 1.56 -25.09
CA ALA A 92 22.00 1.25 -23.68
C ALA A 92 21.26 2.23 -22.74
N GLN A 93 21.25 3.51 -23.08
CA GLN A 93 20.50 4.53 -22.34
C GLN A 93 18.99 4.31 -22.42
N HIS A 94 18.48 3.90 -23.59
CA HIS A 94 17.07 3.52 -23.76
C HIS A 94 16.68 2.38 -22.81
N ASP A 95 17.49 1.32 -22.75
CA ASP A 95 17.20 0.16 -21.91
C ASP A 95 17.20 0.49 -20.42
N ILE A 96 18.11 1.38 -19.99
CA ILE A 96 18.11 1.93 -18.62
C ILE A 96 16.82 2.71 -18.37
N LEU A 97 16.48 3.67 -19.24
CA LEU A 97 15.28 4.50 -19.11
C LEU A 97 13.99 3.66 -19.17
N LYS A 98 13.98 2.55 -19.91
CA LYS A 98 12.86 1.62 -20.00
C LYS A 98 12.59 0.96 -18.66
N LYS A 99 13.63 0.55 -17.92
CA LYS A 99 13.46 0.06 -16.54
C LYS A 99 12.83 1.13 -15.67
N TYR A 100 13.30 2.38 -15.74
CA TYR A 100 12.73 3.49 -14.98
C TYR A 100 11.29 3.85 -15.40
N ALA A 101 10.93 3.69 -16.67
CA ALA A 101 9.59 3.95 -17.17
C ALA A 101 8.56 2.93 -16.65
N ASN A 102 9.01 1.68 -16.45
CA ASN A 102 8.22 0.59 -15.88
C ASN A 102 8.27 0.52 -14.35
N ALA A 103 9.23 1.20 -13.73
CA ALA A 103 9.38 1.19 -12.28
C ALA A 103 8.22 1.92 -11.58
N SER A 104 7.67 1.27 -10.56
CA SER A 104 6.81 1.90 -9.56
C SER A 104 7.63 2.14 -8.29
N ALA A 105 7.57 3.35 -7.74
CA ALA A 105 8.27 3.70 -6.51
C ALA A 105 7.34 4.54 -5.62
N GLY A 106 7.01 4.01 -4.44
CA GLY A 106 6.05 4.64 -3.52
C GLY A 106 4.71 4.93 -4.21
N SER A 107 4.31 6.20 -4.22
CA SER A 107 3.07 6.68 -4.84
C SER A 107 3.16 6.94 -6.35
N VAL A 108 4.34 6.76 -6.97
CA VAL A 108 4.56 7.03 -8.39
C VAL A 108 4.22 5.79 -9.20
N LYS A 109 3.14 5.87 -9.99
CA LYS A 109 2.77 4.83 -10.96
C LYS A 109 3.74 4.80 -12.15
N PRO A 110 3.94 3.64 -12.80
CA PRO A 110 4.73 3.55 -14.01
C PRO A 110 4.20 4.52 -15.07
N ILE A 111 5.09 5.33 -15.65
CA ILE A 111 4.69 6.35 -16.63
C ILE A 111 4.18 5.73 -17.94
N ILE A 112 4.59 4.48 -18.21
CA ILE A 112 4.13 3.73 -19.37
C ILE A 112 2.64 3.39 -19.28
N GLU A 113 2.15 2.97 -18.11
CA GLU A 113 0.72 2.70 -17.88
C GLU A 113 -0.12 3.97 -18.01
N GLU A 114 0.45 5.11 -17.60
CA GLU A 114 -0.20 6.40 -17.72
C GLU A 114 -0.35 6.84 -19.19
N LEU A 115 0.72 6.72 -19.97
CA LEU A 115 0.74 7.05 -21.40
C LEU A 115 0.04 6.00 -22.28
N GLU A 116 -0.20 4.80 -21.76
CA GLU A 116 -1.07 3.82 -22.44
C GLU A 116 -2.53 4.32 -22.48
N ARG A 117 -2.95 5.01 -21.41
CA ARG A 117 -4.32 5.52 -21.25
C ARG A 117 -4.50 6.95 -21.77
N THR A 118 -3.42 7.69 -21.91
CA THR A 118 -3.44 9.12 -22.25
C THR A 118 -2.55 9.43 -23.45
N LYS A 119 -2.80 10.55 -24.12
CA LYS A 119 -1.85 11.09 -25.10
C LYS A 119 -0.73 11.84 -24.38
N GLN A 120 0.26 12.30 -25.13
CA GLN A 120 1.26 13.21 -24.60
C GLN A 120 0.59 14.43 -23.94
N THR A 121 0.80 14.62 -22.63
CA THR A 121 0.18 15.69 -21.86
C THR A 121 1.00 16.98 -21.84
N GLU A 122 2.32 16.86 -21.96
CA GLU A 122 3.25 17.99 -21.99
C GLU A 122 4.33 17.76 -23.06
N PRO A 123 4.77 18.81 -23.77
CA PRO A 123 5.87 18.71 -24.72
C PRO A 123 7.18 18.25 -24.06
N ILE A 124 8.01 17.55 -24.85
CA ILE A 124 9.39 17.23 -24.47
C ILE A 124 10.25 18.47 -24.69
N MET A 125 11.11 18.81 -23.74
CA MET A 125 12.02 19.94 -23.90
C MET A 125 13.30 19.48 -24.60
N LEU A 126 13.61 20.07 -25.76
CA LEU A 126 14.77 19.73 -26.58
C LEU A 126 15.71 20.93 -26.76
N THR A 127 17.01 20.65 -26.88
CA THR A 127 17.95 21.60 -27.47
C THR A 127 17.71 21.74 -28.98
N PRO A 128 18.22 22.80 -29.62
CA PRO A 128 18.21 22.91 -31.10
C PRO A 128 18.89 21.75 -31.83
N ALA A 129 19.74 20.96 -31.14
CA ALA A 129 20.40 19.78 -31.69
C ALA A 129 19.57 18.48 -31.59
N GLY A 130 18.37 18.56 -31.02
CA GLY A 130 17.48 17.41 -30.79
C GLY A 130 17.82 16.59 -29.55
N VAL A 131 18.63 17.13 -28.63
CA VAL A 131 18.97 16.46 -27.36
C VAL A 131 17.88 16.74 -26.32
N VAL A 132 17.40 15.69 -25.67
CA VAL A 132 16.30 15.75 -24.70
C VAL A 132 16.78 16.26 -23.34
N VAL A 133 16.42 17.49 -22.99
CA VAL A 133 16.73 18.11 -21.68
C VAL A 133 15.73 17.66 -20.61
N ASN A 134 14.44 17.63 -20.96
CA ASN A 134 13.39 17.16 -20.07
C ASN A 134 12.42 16.24 -20.81
N GLY A 135 12.12 15.10 -20.20
CA GLY A 135 11.19 14.11 -20.75
C GLY A 135 11.85 12.83 -21.25
N ASN A 136 13.12 12.54 -20.91
CA ASN A 136 13.80 11.27 -21.27
C ASN A 136 12.95 10.03 -20.98
N ARG A 137 12.36 9.97 -19.78
CA ARG A 137 11.49 8.85 -19.36
C ARG A 137 10.16 8.81 -20.12
N ARG A 138 9.57 9.97 -20.44
CA ARG A 138 8.33 10.08 -21.24
C ARG A 138 8.55 9.63 -22.67
N LEU A 139 9.62 10.12 -23.30
CA LEU A 139 10.00 9.73 -24.65
C LEU A 139 10.20 8.21 -24.75
N THR A 140 10.88 7.62 -23.78
CA THR A 140 11.09 6.17 -23.70
C THR A 140 9.79 5.39 -23.60
N ALA A 141 8.87 5.82 -22.74
CA ALA A 141 7.55 5.19 -22.62
C ALA A 141 6.73 5.31 -23.91
N MET A 142 6.72 6.48 -24.56
CA MET A 142 6.04 6.67 -25.84
C MET A 142 6.64 5.80 -26.95
N ARG A 143 7.97 5.65 -26.98
CA ARG A 143 8.70 4.77 -27.92
C ARG A 143 8.33 3.31 -27.74
N GLU A 144 8.32 2.83 -26.50
CA GLU A 144 7.95 1.45 -26.16
C GLU A 144 6.49 1.14 -26.49
N LEU A 145 5.57 2.05 -26.17
CA LEU A 145 4.16 1.92 -26.54
C LEU A 145 3.97 1.90 -28.06
N TYR A 146 4.60 2.83 -28.78
CA TYR A 146 4.52 2.85 -30.24
C TYR A 146 5.14 1.62 -30.90
N ALA A 147 6.29 1.14 -30.42
CA ALA A 147 6.95 -0.06 -30.94
C ALA A 147 6.14 -1.33 -30.69
N SER A 148 5.51 -1.44 -29.52
CA SER A 148 4.70 -2.61 -29.15
C SER A 148 3.40 -2.71 -29.95
N ASN A 149 2.73 -1.58 -30.23
CA ASN A 149 1.51 -1.56 -31.02
C ASN A 149 1.31 -0.22 -31.77
N LYS A 150 1.91 -0.11 -32.96
CA LYS A 150 1.79 1.10 -33.82
C LYS A 150 0.34 1.47 -34.14
N ALA A 151 -0.54 0.48 -34.36
CA ALA A 151 -1.94 0.71 -34.69
C ALA A 151 -2.77 1.17 -33.47
N GLY A 152 -2.39 0.74 -32.27
CA GLY A 152 -3.00 1.17 -31.01
C GLY A 152 -2.56 2.57 -30.56
N PHE A 153 -1.33 2.97 -30.90
CA PHE A 153 -0.74 4.25 -30.49
C PHE A 153 -0.29 5.15 -31.65
N PRO A 154 -1.13 5.41 -32.67
CA PRO A 154 -0.72 6.18 -33.85
C PRO A 154 -0.31 7.62 -33.51
N THR A 155 -0.78 8.15 -32.39
CA THR A 155 -0.43 9.49 -31.91
C THR A 155 1.01 9.63 -31.41
N PHE A 156 1.71 8.51 -31.17
CA PHE A 156 3.12 8.52 -30.80
C PHE A 156 4.07 8.34 -32.00
N ALA A 157 3.55 8.37 -33.24
CA ALA A 157 4.42 8.44 -34.42
C ALA A 157 5.21 9.76 -34.45
N GLU A 158 4.59 10.84 -33.97
CA GLU A 158 5.21 12.14 -33.78
C GLU A 158 5.02 12.58 -32.32
N VAL A 159 5.98 13.32 -31.79
CA VAL A 159 5.96 13.88 -30.43
C VAL A 159 6.02 15.40 -30.49
N GLU A 160 5.31 16.05 -29.57
CA GLU A 160 5.36 17.49 -29.39
C GLU A 160 6.61 17.86 -28.59
N CYS A 161 7.39 18.78 -29.13
CA CYS A 161 8.68 19.19 -28.60
C CYS A 161 8.75 20.70 -28.47
N MET A 162 9.11 21.17 -27.28
CA MET A 162 9.40 22.55 -26.96
C MET A 162 10.90 22.79 -27.17
N ILE A 163 11.25 23.73 -28.05
CA ILE A 163 12.65 23.95 -28.45
C ILE A 163 13.25 25.09 -27.62
N LEU A 164 14.33 24.77 -26.91
CA LEU A 164 15.13 25.74 -26.17
C LEU A 164 15.89 26.68 -27.11
N PRO A 165 16.22 27.91 -26.66
CA PRO A 165 17.18 28.74 -27.37
C PRO A 165 18.57 28.07 -27.40
N GLN A 166 19.49 28.64 -28.16
CA GLN A 166 20.88 28.19 -28.11
C GLN A 166 21.46 28.53 -26.73
N MET A 167 21.92 27.51 -26.01
CA MET A 167 22.41 27.61 -24.62
C MET A 167 23.70 26.82 -24.47
N THR A 168 24.44 27.14 -23.41
CA THR A 168 25.63 26.39 -22.97
C THR A 168 25.22 25.14 -22.20
N GLU A 169 26.12 24.18 -22.03
CA GLU A 169 25.84 22.98 -21.21
C GLU A 169 25.51 23.34 -19.76
N ASP A 170 26.25 24.29 -19.16
CA ASP A 170 25.98 24.77 -17.79
C ASP A 170 24.54 25.31 -17.65
N GLN A 171 24.07 26.08 -18.64
CA GLN A 171 22.70 26.59 -18.64
C GLN A 171 21.66 25.47 -18.81
N ILE A 172 21.98 24.42 -19.55
CA ILE A 172 21.11 23.25 -19.70
C ILE A 172 21.04 22.47 -18.39
N ASP A 173 22.16 22.33 -17.68
CA ASP A 173 22.23 21.74 -16.33
C ASP A 173 21.41 22.53 -15.31
N ASP A 174 21.46 23.87 -15.35
CA ASP A 174 20.63 24.73 -14.50
C ASP A 174 19.14 24.54 -14.76
N ILE A 175 18.74 24.36 -16.03
CA ILE A 175 17.35 24.04 -16.41
C ILE A 175 16.95 22.67 -15.84
N GLU A 176 17.79 21.65 -16.03
CA GLU A 176 17.51 20.29 -15.53
C GLU A 176 17.35 20.29 -14.00
N THR A 177 18.26 20.96 -13.29
CA THR A 177 18.23 21.06 -11.82
C THR A 177 16.93 21.69 -11.34
N ARG A 178 16.55 22.86 -11.91
CA ARG A 178 15.29 23.55 -11.53
C ARG A 178 14.05 22.71 -11.80
N LEU A 179 14.02 22.00 -12.93
CA LEU A 179 12.89 21.13 -13.27
C LEU A 179 12.78 19.92 -12.33
N GLN A 180 13.91 19.42 -11.81
CA GLN A 180 13.93 18.23 -10.96
C GLN A 180 13.75 18.53 -9.47
N GLU A 181 14.25 19.66 -8.98
CA GLU A 181 14.22 20.03 -7.55
C GLU A 181 12.97 20.82 -7.16
N ARG A 182 12.13 21.19 -8.12
CA ARG A 182 10.90 21.93 -7.84
C ARG A 182 10.01 21.14 -6.86
N PRO A 183 9.72 21.69 -5.66
CA PRO A 183 8.90 21.00 -4.69
C PRO A 183 7.47 20.86 -5.23
N GLU A 184 6.86 19.70 -5.02
CA GLU A 184 5.43 19.51 -5.28
C GLU A 184 4.65 20.39 -4.29
N THR A 185 4.04 21.46 -4.79
CA THR A 185 3.30 22.43 -3.96
C THR A 185 1.84 22.03 -3.74
N LYS A 186 1.36 21.00 -4.44
CA LYS A 186 0.00 20.50 -4.25
C LYS A 186 -0.06 19.64 -3.00
N LEU A 187 -0.85 20.08 -2.02
CA LEU A 187 -1.15 19.28 -0.84
C LEU A 187 -1.94 18.02 -1.28
N PRO A 188 -1.48 16.81 -0.94
CA PRO A 188 -2.23 15.59 -1.25
C PRO A 188 -3.56 15.58 -0.49
N TYR A 189 -4.61 15.07 -1.13
CA TYR A 189 -5.87 14.82 -0.43
C TYR A 189 -5.68 13.68 0.57
N SER A 190 -6.24 13.81 1.77
CA SER A 190 -6.37 12.66 2.68
C SER A 190 -7.40 11.66 2.15
N TRP A 191 -7.30 10.40 2.58
CA TRP A 191 -8.17 9.33 2.11
C TRP A 191 -9.67 9.61 2.34
N ILE A 192 -10.00 10.27 3.47
CA ILE A 192 -11.35 10.75 3.78
C ILE A 192 -11.82 11.77 2.73
N ASN A 193 -10.99 12.78 2.45
CA ASN A 193 -11.31 13.81 1.47
C ASN A 193 -11.47 13.23 0.07
N GLU A 194 -10.65 12.23 -0.30
CA GLU A 194 -10.80 11.52 -1.55
C GLU A 194 -12.14 10.78 -1.63
N ALA A 195 -12.47 10.00 -0.60
CA ALA A 195 -13.68 9.18 -0.53
C ALA A 195 -14.96 10.03 -0.49
N LEU A 196 -14.99 11.11 0.30
CA LEU A 196 -16.09 12.07 0.33
C LEU A 196 -16.30 12.74 -1.03
N LYS A 197 -15.21 13.07 -1.73
CA LYS A 197 -15.27 13.62 -3.09
C LYS A 197 -15.81 12.60 -4.08
N VAL A 198 -15.44 11.31 -3.97
CA VAL A 198 -16.02 10.22 -4.78
C VAL A 198 -17.52 10.12 -4.51
N ARG A 199 -17.94 10.04 -3.24
CA ARG A 199 -19.35 9.95 -2.85
C ARG A 199 -20.18 11.11 -3.42
N ARG A 200 -19.67 12.34 -3.32
CA ARG A 200 -20.30 13.52 -3.91
C ARG A 200 -20.39 13.44 -5.44
N GLN A 201 -19.37 12.93 -6.11
CA GLN A 201 -19.37 12.75 -7.57
C GLN A 201 -20.41 11.71 -8.00
N LEU A 202 -20.58 10.61 -7.26
CA LEU A 202 -21.60 9.59 -7.55
C LEU A 202 -23.03 10.08 -7.27
N ALA A 203 -23.21 10.97 -6.29
CA ALA A 203 -24.51 11.59 -6.03
C ALA A 203 -24.96 12.51 -7.19
N GLN A 204 -24.03 13.00 -8.01
CA GLN A 204 -24.36 13.68 -9.26
C GLN A 204 -24.79 12.62 -10.28
N LYS A 205 -26.08 12.61 -10.65
CA LYS A 205 -26.70 11.62 -11.58
C LYS A 205 -26.03 11.48 -12.96
N THR A 206 -25.03 12.31 -13.26
CA THR A 206 -24.28 12.34 -14.52
C THR A 206 -23.00 11.52 -14.51
N LYS A 207 -22.56 10.95 -13.38
CA LYS A 207 -21.29 10.20 -13.28
C LYS A 207 -21.51 8.79 -12.73
N LYS A 208 -21.01 7.79 -13.46
CA LYS A 208 -20.98 6.39 -13.01
C LYS A 208 -19.66 6.07 -12.30
N GLU A 209 -19.63 4.94 -11.59
CA GLU A 209 -18.41 4.45 -10.94
C GLU A 209 -17.26 4.26 -11.94
N THR A 210 -17.56 3.80 -13.16
CA THR A 210 -16.60 3.65 -14.26
C THR A 210 -15.96 4.99 -14.62
N ASP A 211 -16.77 6.03 -14.78
CA ASP A 211 -16.30 7.36 -15.20
C ASP A 211 -15.40 7.99 -14.12
N ILE A 212 -15.74 7.76 -12.85
CA ILE A 212 -14.94 8.25 -11.72
C ILE A 212 -13.64 7.44 -11.57
N ALA A 213 -13.71 6.12 -11.74
CA ALA A 213 -12.54 5.24 -11.73
C ALA A 213 -11.56 5.65 -12.83
N ASP A 214 -12.05 5.92 -14.03
CA ASP A 214 -11.25 6.40 -15.16
C ASP A 214 -10.65 7.78 -14.90
N MET A 215 -11.45 8.75 -14.47
CA MET A 215 -10.98 10.10 -14.14
C MET A 215 -9.91 10.11 -13.05
N ARG A 216 -10.01 9.20 -12.07
CA ARG A 216 -9.08 9.08 -10.94
C ARG A 216 -7.96 8.07 -11.18
N ARG A 217 -7.96 7.40 -12.34
CA ARG A 217 -6.97 6.38 -12.71
C ARG A 217 -6.85 5.27 -11.67
N LYS A 218 -7.99 4.85 -11.10
CA LYS A 218 -8.14 3.75 -10.14
C LYS A 218 -9.05 2.67 -10.76
N SER A 219 -9.05 1.45 -10.22
CA SER A 219 -10.03 0.45 -10.65
C SER A 219 -11.40 0.76 -10.04
N VAL A 220 -12.48 0.27 -10.65
CA VAL A 220 -13.83 0.35 -10.05
C VAL A 220 -13.86 -0.35 -8.68
N GLY A 221 -13.09 -1.44 -8.52
CA GLY A 221 -12.92 -2.12 -7.23
C GLY A 221 -12.31 -1.22 -6.16
N ASP A 222 -11.29 -0.43 -6.50
CA ASP A 222 -10.66 0.51 -5.55
C ASP A 222 -11.62 1.63 -5.15
N ILE A 223 -12.43 2.13 -6.09
CA ILE A 223 -13.47 3.13 -5.82
C ILE A 223 -14.48 2.57 -4.80
N ARG A 224 -14.98 1.36 -5.03
CA ARG A 224 -15.90 0.69 -4.11
C ARG A 224 -15.25 0.42 -2.75
N LYS A 225 -14.01 -0.08 -2.73
CA LYS A 225 -13.25 -0.33 -1.50
C LYS A 225 -13.10 0.95 -0.67
N SER A 226 -12.78 2.07 -1.30
CA SER A 226 -12.65 3.39 -0.64
C SER A 226 -13.99 3.87 -0.07
N LEU A 227 -15.10 3.71 -0.80
CA LEU A 227 -16.43 4.09 -0.33
C LEU A 227 -16.91 3.21 0.82
N SER A 228 -16.68 1.90 0.75
CA SER A 228 -17.01 0.98 1.83
C SER A 228 -16.18 1.30 3.08
N ALA A 229 -14.87 1.56 2.94
CA ALA A 229 -14.03 1.98 4.06
C ALA A 229 -14.55 3.26 4.73
N LEU A 230 -14.95 4.27 3.94
CA LEU A 230 -15.57 5.49 4.44
C LEU A 230 -16.87 5.19 5.21
N ASN A 231 -17.72 4.32 4.68
CA ASN A 231 -18.98 3.95 5.34
C ASN A 231 -18.74 3.30 6.71
N TYR A 232 -17.83 2.32 6.81
CA TYR A 232 -17.52 1.70 8.10
C TYR A 232 -16.83 2.65 9.08
N ALA A 233 -16.03 3.60 8.59
CA ALA A 233 -15.48 4.65 9.43
C ALA A 233 -16.58 5.58 9.97
N GLU A 234 -17.59 5.92 9.17
CA GLU A 234 -18.74 6.71 9.62
C GLU A 234 -19.58 5.96 10.66
N ILE A 235 -19.78 4.65 10.50
CA ILE A 235 -20.44 3.80 11.50
C ILE A 235 -19.64 3.81 12.81
N TYR A 236 -18.32 3.59 12.76
CA TYR A 236 -17.45 3.70 13.94
C TYR A 236 -17.57 5.07 14.63
N LEU A 237 -17.50 6.17 13.87
CA LEU A 237 -17.61 7.52 14.43
C LEU A 237 -18.97 7.79 15.08
N LYS A 238 -20.05 7.30 14.47
CA LYS A 238 -21.41 7.49 14.95
C LYS A 238 -21.71 6.59 16.16
N ASP A 239 -21.44 5.30 16.04
CA ASP A 239 -21.94 4.28 16.95
C ASP A 239 -20.95 3.97 18.07
N TRP A 240 -19.64 4.03 17.83
CA TRP A 240 -18.61 3.79 18.85
C TRP A 240 -18.11 5.08 19.51
N CYS A 241 -17.66 6.06 18.72
CA CYS A 241 -17.09 7.31 19.24
C CYS A 241 -18.15 8.35 19.66
N LYS A 242 -19.42 8.13 19.29
CA LYS A 242 -20.52 9.09 19.47
C LYS A 242 -20.20 10.51 18.95
N SER A 243 -19.32 10.59 17.93
CA SER A 243 -18.75 11.82 17.38
C SER A 243 -18.89 11.82 15.85
N PRO A 244 -20.14 11.86 15.32
CA PRO A 244 -20.38 11.80 13.89
C PRO A 244 -19.68 12.96 13.17
N ASN A 245 -19.13 12.67 11.98
CA ASN A 245 -18.35 13.59 11.14
C ASN A 245 -16.98 14.03 11.68
N ASP A 246 -16.54 13.59 12.87
CA ASP A 246 -15.18 13.88 13.34
C ASP A 246 -14.14 12.94 12.73
N TYR A 247 -13.89 13.10 11.43
CA TYR A 247 -12.99 12.24 10.67
C TYR A 247 -11.51 12.31 11.12
N ARG A 248 -11.14 13.26 11.97
CA ARG A 248 -9.78 13.36 12.53
C ARG A 248 -9.41 12.12 13.34
N LEU A 249 -10.40 11.47 13.96
CA LEU A 249 -10.21 10.25 14.77
C LEU A 249 -9.80 9.03 13.93
N VAL A 250 -10.16 9.03 12.63
CA VAL A 250 -9.89 7.91 11.71
C VAL A 250 -8.83 8.24 10.65
N GLU A 251 -8.31 9.47 10.63
CA GLU A 251 -7.34 9.89 9.61
C GLU A 251 -6.03 9.11 9.74
N LYS A 252 -5.50 8.99 10.97
CA LYS A 252 -4.27 8.22 11.26
C LYS A 252 -4.57 6.73 11.36
N GLY A 253 -4.20 5.98 10.32
CA GLY A 253 -4.24 4.52 10.30
C GLY A 253 -5.60 3.90 9.94
N GLY A 254 -6.64 4.72 9.73
CA GLY A 254 -7.98 4.24 9.40
C GLY A 254 -8.12 3.70 7.97
N GLU A 255 -7.47 4.30 6.97
CA GLU A 255 -7.67 3.92 5.56
C GLU A 255 -7.49 2.41 5.34
N GLN A 256 -6.31 1.89 5.69
CA GLN A 256 -6.01 0.47 5.51
C GLN A 256 -6.91 -0.38 6.42
N PHE A 257 -7.10 0.03 7.68
CA PHE A 257 -7.88 -0.73 8.64
C PHE A 257 -9.34 -0.93 8.19
N PHE A 258 -10.06 0.15 7.90
CA PHE A 258 -11.46 0.08 7.49
C PHE A 258 -11.61 -0.59 6.13
N ALA A 259 -10.66 -0.39 5.21
CA ALA A 259 -10.70 -1.05 3.91
C ALA A 259 -10.45 -2.55 3.99
N ASP A 260 -9.65 -3.01 4.96
CA ASP A 260 -9.38 -4.42 5.23
C ASP A 260 -10.48 -5.07 6.10
N LEU A 261 -11.25 -4.28 6.84
CA LEU A 261 -12.37 -4.74 7.67
C LEU A 261 -13.54 -5.24 6.81
N VAL A 262 -13.87 -4.55 5.71
CA VAL A 262 -14.99 -4.90 4.81
C VAL A 262 -15.00 -6.39 4.39
N PRO A 263 -13.93 -6.95 3.79
CA PRO A 263 -13.94 -8.34 3.37
C PRO A 263 -14.01 -9.34 4.54
N ARG A 264 -13.69 -8.93 5.77
CA ARG A 264 -13.69 -9.80 6.95
C ARG A 264 -15.03 -9.94 7.64
N LEU A 265 -15.83 -8.89 7.54
CA LEU A 265 -17.19 -8.91 8.04
C LEU A 265 -18.13 -9.61 7.06
N LYS A 266 -17.69 -9.86 5.82
CA LYS A 266 -18.49 -10.56 4.81
C LYS A 266 -18.90 -11.96 5.29
N GLY A 267 -20.20 -12.22 5.23
CA GLY A 267 -20.80 -13.51 5.64
C GLY A 267 -21.08 -13.63 7.14
N LYS A 268 -20.85 -12.56 7.92
CA LYS A 268 -21.29 -12.47 9.31
C LYS A 268 -22.57 -11.65 9.39
N GLU A 269 -23.52 -12.11 10.19
CA GLU A 269 -24.85 -11.50 10.34
C GLU A 269 -25.26 -11.47 11.81
N GLY A 270 -26.26 -10.66 12.16
CA GLY A 270 -26.80 -10.55 13.52
C GLY A 270 -25.76 -10.21 14.59
N ALA A 271 -25.90 -10.82 15.77
CA ALA A 271 -25.07 -10.54 16.93
C ALA A 271 -23.56 -10.84 16.69
N LEU A 272 -23.22 -11.80 15.84
CA LEU A 272 -21.82 -12.09 15.50
C LEU A 272 -21.17 -10.92 14.73
N LEU A 273 -21.91 -10.28 13.82
CA LEU A 273 -21.42 -9.11 13.09
C LEU A 273 -21.17 -7.95 14.06
N GLU A 274 -22.14 -7.67 14.93
CA GLU A 274 -22.09 -6.58 15.91
C GLU A 274 -20.95 -6.76 16.92
N ALA A 275 -20.75 -7.97 17.43
CA ALA A 275 -19.65 -8.30 18.33
C ALA A 275 -18.29 -8.16 17.64
N ASN A 276 -18.16 -8.64 16.39
CA ASN A 276 -16.92 -8.49 15.64
C ASN A 276 -16.61 -7.03 15.30
N MET A 277 -17.63 -6.21 15.01
CA MET A 277 -17.45 -4.77 14.80
C MET A 277 -16.91 -4.07 16.05
N ARG A 278 -17.48 -4.35 17.22
CA ARG A 278 -17.00 -3.81 18.51
C ARG A 278 -15.60 -4.27 18.87
N MET A 279 -15.30 -5.55 18.65
CA MET A 279 -13.94 -6.08 18.77
C MET A 279 -12.96 -5.33 17.85
N ALA A 280 -13.33 -5.10 16.59
CA ALA A 280 -12.51 -4.35 15.64
C ALA A 280 -12.30 -2.90 16.08
N TRP A 281 -13.33 -2.24 16.57
CA TRP A 281 -13.26 -0.86 17.06
C TRP A 281 -12.39 -0.73 18.30
N LEU A 282 -12.51 -1.65 19.25
CA LEU A 282 -11.69 -1.68 20.45
C LEU A 282 -10.19 -1.84 20.11
N LEU A 283 -9.85 -2.70 19.14
CA LEU A 283 -8.48 -2.82 18.63
C LEU A 283 -8.02 -1.56 17.89
N PHE A 284 -8.90 -0.88 17.15
CA PHE A 284 -8.57 0.35 16.43
C PHE A 284 -8.30 1.53 17.37
N ASP A 285 -9.12 1.69 18.40
CA ASP A 285 -8.96 2.75 19.40
C ASP A 285 -7.62 2.61 20.12
N ASN A 286 -7.26 1.38 20.47
CA ASN A 286 -6.04 1.04 21.19
C ASN A 286 -4.86 0.68 20.26
N ARG A 287 -4.90 1.07 18.98
CA ARG A 287 -3.92 0.66 17.96
C ARG A 287 -2.47 0.99 18.29
N ASP A 288 -2.23 2.08 19.01
CA ASP A 288 -0.89 2.52 19.40
C ASP A 288 -0.32 1.64 20.56
N SER A 289 -1.19 0.90 21.28
CA SER A 289 -0.85 0.02 22.41
C SER A 289 -0.71 -1.46 22.02
N LEU A 290 -0.99 -1.84 20.77
CA LEU A 290 -0.97 -3.25 20.33
C LEU A 290 0.43 -3.88 20.27
N GLY A 291 1.50 -3.09 20.26
CA GLY A 291 2.88 -3.56 20.12
C GLY A 291 3.26 -4.05 18.71
N GLN A 292 2.31 -4.12 17.79
CA GLN A 292 2.51 -4.39 16.36
C GLN A 292 1.52 -3.57 15.53
N ARG A 293 1.70 -3.56 14.21
CA ARG A 293 0.77 -2.87 13.30
C ARG A 293 -0.62 -3.54 13.38
N ILE A 294 -1.68 -2.73 13.36
CA ILE A 294 -3.07 -3.23 13.46
C ILE A 294 -3.42 -4.25 12.36
N TYR A 295 -2.79 -4.18 11.18
CA TYR A 295 -2.99 -5.17 10.13
C TYR A 295 -2.48 -6.58 10.52
N GLY A 296 -1.66 -6.73 11.57
CA GLY A 296 -1.29 -8.03 12.12
C GLY A 296 -2.49 -8.80 12.70
N PHE A 297 -3.51 -8.06 13.16
CA PHE A 297 -4.76 -8.60 13.71
C PHE A 297 -5.77 -8.95 12.62
N ASN A 298 -5.36 -8.88 11.36
CA ASN A 298 -6.24 -9.11 10.23
C ASN A 298 -6.87 -10.51 10.25
N LYS A 299 -6.10 -11.52 10.66
CA LYS A 299 -6.59 -12.90 10.73
C LYS A 299 -7.63 -13.12 11.84
N VAL A 300 -7.46 -12.45 12.97
CA VAL A 300 -8.36 -12.58 14.13
C VAL A 300 -9.69 -11.85 13.94
N LEU A 301 -9.72 -10.75 13.18
CA LEU A 301 -10.96 -10.08 12.78
C LEU A 301 -11.74 -10.83 11.69
N GLY A 302 -11.06 -11.70 10.94
CA GLY A 302 -11.60 -12.43 9.80
C GLY A 302 -11.99 -13.85 10.15
N GLU A 303 -11.15 -14.79 9.71
CA GLU A 303 -11.36 -16.25 9.81
C GLU A 303 -11.48 -16.76 11.25
N LYS A 304 -10.82 -16.09 12.20
CA LYS A 304 -10.76 -16.54 13.59
C LYS A 304 -11.62 -15.71 14.54
N ALA A 305 -12.54 -14.90 14.03
CA ALA A 305 -13.33 -13.99 14.85
C ALA A 305 -14.17 -14.73 15.90
N GLU A 306 -14.89 -15.79 15.51
CA GLU A 306 -15.66 -16.61 16.44
C GLU A 306 -14.76 -17.23 17.51
N GLN A 307 -13.62 -17.80 17.12
CA GLN A 307 -12.65 -18.36 18.07
C GLN A 307 -12.17 -17.32 19.10
N VAL A 308 -11.93 -16.08 18.67
CA VAL A 308 -11.49 -14.99 19.56
C VAL A 308 -12.62 -14.62 20.52
N LEU A 309 -13.84 -14.46 20.02
CA LEU A 309 -15.00 -14.09 20.82
C LEU A 309 -15.33 -15.16 21.86
N SER A 310 -15.33 -16.45 21.47
CA SER A 310 -15.55 -17.56 22.41
C SER A 310 -14.48 -17.61 23.51
N GLN A 311 -13.19 -17.50 23.14
CA GLN A 311 -12.11 -17.50 24.14
C GLN A 311 -12.13 -16.27 25.06
N LEU A 312 -12.61 -15.13 24.55
CA LEU A 312 -12.79 -13.92 25.35
C LEU A 312 -13.95 -14.07 26.34
N ALA A 313 -15.08 -14.64 25.91
CA ALA A 313 -16.22 -14.92 26.79
C ALA A 313 -15.84 -15.87 27.93
N GLU A 314 -15.16 -16.98 27.61
CA GLU A 314 -14.66 -17.93 28.61
C GLU A 314 -13.73 -17.27 29.63
N ARG A 315 -12.85 -16.38 29.17
CA ARG A 315 -11.84 -15.75 30.03
C ARG A 315 -12.41 -14.65 30.93
N LEU A 316 -13.48 -14.01 30.48
CA LEU A 316 -14.20 -12.98 31.25
C LEU A 316 -15.35 -13.56 32.07
N GLU A 317 -15.44 -14.90 32.17
CA GLU A 317 -16.45 -15.64 32.94
C GLU A 317 -17.89 -15.18 32.60
N ILE A 318 -18.14 -14.93 31.32
CA ILE A 318 -19.46 -14.55 30.83
C ILE A 318 -20.30 -15.82 30.70
N ASP A 319 -21.17 -16.06 31.68
CA ASP A 319 -22.14 -17.16 31.60
C ASP A 319 -23.08 -16.94 30.41
N GLU A 320 -23.14 -17.93 29.51
CA GLU A 320 -24.17 -18.04 28.47
C GLU A 320 -25.53 -18.38 29.10
N GLU A 321 -26.05 -17.53 29.98
CA GLU A 321 -27.46 -17.64 30.35
C GLU A 321 -28.31 -17.13 29.19
N ALA A 322 -28.93 -18.08 28.48
CA ALA A 322 -29.96 -17.83 27.49
C ALA A 322 -31.05 -16.94 28.11
N GLY A 323 -30.99 -15.65 27.80
CA GLY A 323 -31.90 -14.65 28.35
C GLY A 323 -33.35 -14.96 27.99
N GLU A 324 -34.18 -15.15 29.02
CA GLU A 324 -35.63 -15.14 28.89
C GLU A 324 -36.07 -13.82 28.25
N THR A 325 -36.84 -13.94 27.17
CA THR A 325 -37.48 -12.84 26.45
C THR A 325 -38.36 -12.01 27.39
N SER A 326 -37.87 -10.87 27.86
CA SER A 326 -38.72 -9.78 28.32
C SER A 326 -38.95 -8.81 27.17
N GLY A 327 -40.08 -8.97 26.48
CA GLY A 327 -40.50 -8.09 25.41
C GLY A 327 -40.66 -6.65 25.90
N VAL A 328 -39.92 -5.75 25.26
CA VAL A 328 -40.23 -4.33 25.21
C VAL A 328 -40.21 -3.94 23.75
N GLU A 329 -41.40 -3.68 23.21
CA GLU A 329 -41.59 -3.22 21.84
C GLU A 329 -40.91 -1.86 21.63
N SER A 330 -40.00 -1.80 20.67
CA SER A 330 -39.62 -0.56 19.99
C SER A 330 -39.72 -0.79 18.49
N GLU A 331 -40.71 -0.13 17.89
CA GLU A 331 -41.02 -0.15 16.46
C GLU A 331 -39.86 0.38 15.62
N GLU A 332 -39.21 -0.47 14.81
CA GLU A 332 -38.67 -0.08 13.48
C GLU A 332 -38.29 -1.30 12.62
N PHE A 333 -38.94 -1.38 11.45
CA PHE A 333 -38.62 -2.22 10.27
C PHE A 333 -38.62 -3.75 10.41
N GLU A 334 -39.78 -4.35 10.11
CA GLU A 334 -39.91 -5.77 9.77
C GLU A 334 -39.25 -6.11 8.41
N ILE A 335 -38.28 -7.02 8.44
CA ILE A 335 -37.96 -7.90 7.31
C ILE A 335 -38.20 -9.33 7.80
N ASP A 336 -39.33 -9.90 7.38
CA ASP A 336 -39.68 -11.32 7.57
C ASP A 336 -38.86 -12.19 6.61
N LEU A 337 -37.89 -12.92 7.15
CA LEU A 337 -37.24 -14.07 6.51
C LEU A 337 -36.94 -15.14 7.56
N GLY A 338 -37.87 -16.08 7.71
CA GLY A 338 -37.71 -17.28 8.52
C GLY A 338 -36.40 -18.04 8.23
N GLY A 339 -35.54 -18.10 9.23
CA GLY A 339 -34.31 -18.87 9.29
C GLY A 339 -33.89 -19.00 10.75
N GLN A 340 -33.48 -20.21 11.16
CA GLN A 340 -33.29 -20.62 12.54
C GLN A 340 -32.44 -19.66 13.38
N ASP A 341 -33.00 -19.30 14.52
CA ASP A 341 -32.44 -18.43 15.56
C ASP A 341 -31.17 -19.05 16.16
N VAL A 342 -30.00 -18.48 15.82
CA VAL A 342 -28.72 -18.63 16.53
C VAL A 342 -28.36 -17.28 17.19
N GLY A 343 -29.37 -16.45 17.47
CA GLY A 343 -29.22 -15.00 17.70
C GLY A 343 -28.79 -14.56 19.09
N SER A 344 -28.71 -15.43 20.10
CA SER A 344 -28.63 -14.98 21.51
C SER A 344 -27.26 -15.03 22.19
N GLY A 345 -26.22 -15.65 21.60
CA GLY A 345 -24.98 -15.94 22.34
C GLY A 345 -24.02 -14.75 22.56
N TYR A 346 -24.00 -13.75 21.68
CA TYR A 346 -22.98 -12.68 21.73
C TYR A 346 -23.43 -11.39 22.42
N GLU A 347 -24.70 -11.29 22.85
CA GLU A 347 -25.25 -10.08 23.46
C GLU A 347 -24.52 -9.66 24.75
N PRO A 348 -24.15 -10.58 25.65
CA PRO A 348 -23.36 -10.23 26.83
C PRO A 348 -21.99 -9.64 26.49
N LEU A 349 -21.31 -10.17 25.46
CA LEU A 349 -20.05 -9.64 24.97
C LEU A 349 -20.21 -8.25 24.34
N ILE A 350 -21.28 -8.04 23.57
CA ILE A 350 -21.62 -6.75 22.98
C ILE A 350 -21.79 -5.68 24.07
N ASN A 351 -22.59 -5.99 25.10
CA ASN A 351 -22.80 -5.10 26.24
C ASN A 351 -21.49 -4.81 26.99
N LEU A 352 -20.61 -5.80 27.09
CA LEU A 352 -19.31 -5.64 27.74
C LEU A 352 -18.37 -4.72 26.94
N PHE A 353 -18.34 -4.85 25.61
CA PHE A 353 -17.57 -3.93 24.77
C PHE A 353 -18.11 -2.49 24.82
N ASP A 354 -19.44 -2.33 24.91
CA ASP A 354 -20.08 -1.02 24.96
C ASP A 354 -19.91 -0.34 26.33
N ASN A 355 -19.59 -1.08 27.39
CA ASN A 355 -19.30 -0.54 28.72
C ASN A 355 -17.95 0.20 28.76
N ALA A 356 -18.02 1.53 28.71
CA ALA A 356 -16.85 2.41 28.70
C ALA A 356 -15.91 2.22 29.89
N ASP A 357 -16.42 1.88 31.07
CA ASP A 357 -15.63 1.78 32.31
C ASP A 357 -14.74 0.53 32.34
N ARG A 358 -15.10 -0.49 31.56
CA ARG A 358 -14.36 -1.77 31.49
C ARG A 358 -13.57 -1.94 30.19
N ARG A 359 -13.56 -0.93 29.30
CA ARG A 359 -12.91 -1.07 27.98
C ARG A 359 -11.42 -1.39 28.06
N ASP A 360 -10.71 -0.83 29.03
CA ASP A 360 -9.26 -1.08 29.20
C ASP A 360 -9.00 -2.52 29.63
N GLU A 361 -9.75 -3.02 30.62
CA GLU A 361 -9.72 -4.42 31.09
C GLU A 361 -10.04 -5.39 29.93
N VAL A 362 -11.14 -5.14 29.22
CA VAL A 362 -11.58 -5.96 28.09
C VAL A 362 -10.58 -5.92 26.94
N PHE A 363 -9.92 -4.78 26.72
CA PHE A 363 -8.89 -4.63 25.70
C PHE A 363 -7.65 -5.45 26.03
N ASP A 364 -7.16 -5.43 27.27
CA ASP A 364 -6.00 -6.21 27.68
C ASP A 364 -6.24 -7.72 27.52
N GLU A 365 -7.44 -8.17 27.90
CA GLU A 365 -7.85 -9.56 27.73
C GLU A 365 -8.02 -9.94 26.25
N LEU A 366 -8.69 -9.11 25.45
CA LEU A 366 -8.82 -9.29 24.01
C LEU A 366 -7.45 -9.35 23.32
N ARG A 367 -6.52 -8.47 23.71
CA ARG A 367 -5.17 -8.43 23.17
C ARG A 367 -4.43 -9.72 23.47
N ALA A 368 -4.53 -10.23 24.70
CA ALA A 368 -3.89 -11.48 25.10
C ALA A 368 -4.45 -12.69 24.32
N VAL A 369 -5.79 -12.76 24.16
CA VAL A 369 -6.45 -13.80 23.34
C VAL A 369 -6.00 -13.72 21.89
N CYS A 370 -6.03 -12.52 21.29
CA CYS A 370 -5.60 -12.32 19.91
C CYS A 370 -4.14 -12.75 19.70
N GLN A 371 -3.25 -12.36 20.60
CA GLN A 371 -1.83 -12.69 20.51
C GLN A 371 -1.61 -14.22 20.60
N THR A 372 -2.27 -14.88 21.56
CA THR A 372 -2.22 -16.34 21.72
C THR A 372 -2.66 -17.07 20.43
N ILE A 373 -3.76 -16.62 19.82
CA ILE A 373 -4.32 -17.21 18.61
C ILE A 373 -3.42 -16.97 17.39
N LEU A 374 -2.77 -15.81 17.31
CA LEU A 374 -1.81 -15.48 16.26
C LEU A 374 -0.53 -16.31 16.40
N ASP A 375 0.02 -16.40 17.61
CA ASP A 375 1.25 -17.13 17.90
C ASP A 375 1.07 -18.64 17.68
N THR A 376 -0.05 -19.21 18.13
CA THR A 376 -0.39 -20.62 17.86
C THR A 376 -0.48 -20.89 16.36
N GLY A 377 -1.06 -19.96 15.60
CA GLY A 377 -1.19 -20.04 14.14
C GLY A 377 0.14 -19.91 13.37
N GLN A 378 1.13 -19.20 13.93
CA GLN A 378 2.48 -19.13 13.37
C GLN A 378 3.31 -20.35 13.77
N ALA A 379 3.14 -20.81 15.01
CA ALA A 379 3.95 -21.86 15.58
C ALA A 379 3.62 -23.25 14.99
N SER A 380 2.37 -23.46 14.53
CA SER A 380 1.99 -24.62 13.71
C SER A 380 2.66 -24.65 12.33
N LYS A 381 2.99 -23.48 11.75
CA LYS A 381 3.69 -23.38 10.45
C LYS A 381 5.20 -23.55 10.54
N VAL A 382 5.82 -23.24 11.68
CA VAL A 382 7.30 -23.18 11.81
C VAL A 382 7.86 -24.30 12.71
N GLY A 383 7.03 -25.24 13.17
CA GLY A 383 7.46 -26.29 14.12
C GLY A 383 7.90 -25.74 15.49
N LYS A 384 7.59 -24.47 15.78
CA LYS A 384 7.93 -23.77 17.03
C LYS A 384 6.81 -23.81 18.08
N ALA A 385 5.70 -24.50 17.79
CA ALA A 385 4.51 -24.59 18.66
C ALA A 385 4.84 -24.97 20.10
N ALA A 386 5.64 -26.01 20.29
CA ALA A 386 6.03 -26.46 21.62
C ALA A 386 6.88 -25.43 22.37
N LEU A 387 7.75 -24.69 21.68
CA LEU A 387 8.62 -23.69 22.32
C LEU A 387 7.83 -22.45 22.73
N ASN A 388 6.90 -22.00 21.90
CA ASN A 388 6.05 -20.85 22.21
C ASN A 388 5.07 -21.19 23.34
N ALA A 389 4.43 -22.36 23.32
CA ALA A 389 3.54 -22.79 24.41
C ALA A 389 4.26 -22.86 25.77
N VAL A 390 5.53 -23.30 25.79
CA VAL A 390 6.35 -23.30 27.02
C VAL A 390 6.70 -21.87 27.46
N ARG A 391 6.92 -20.93 26.51
CA ARG A 391 7.15 -19.51 26.84
C ARG A 391 5.91 -18.87 27.44
N ASP A 392 4.75 -19.09 26.85
CA ASP A 392 3.49 -18.53 27.35
C ASP A 392 3.15 -19.07 28.74
N ALA A 393 3.33 -20.38 28.96
CA ALA A 393 3.18 -20.97 30.28
C ALA A 393 4.14 -20.34 31.31
N ASN A 394 5.40 -20.09 30.93
CA ASN A 394 6.37 -19.45 31.81
C ASN A 394 5.98 -17.98 32.11
N THR A 395 5.51 -17.23 31.12
CA THR A 395 5.04 -15.86 31.30
C THR A 395 3.89 -15.80 32.30
N ARG A 396 2.87 -16.66 32.13
CA ARG A 396 1.74 -16.75 33.06
C ARG A 396 2.17 -17.10 34.48
N LEU A 397 3.18 -17.96 34.66
CA LEU A 397 3.72 -18.28 35.98
C LEU A 397 4.42 -17.09 36.64
N THR A 398 5.12 -16.24 35.87
CA THR A 398 5.73 -15.01 36.38
C THR A 398 4.74 -13.92 36.77
N GLU A 399 3.53 -13.95 36.23
CA GLU A 399 2.47 -12.96 36.50
C GLU A 399 1.67 -13.28 37.77
N ILE A 400 1.86 -14.46 38.38
CA ILE A 400 1.19 -14.86 39.62
C ILE A 400 1.74 -14.05 40.79
N ASP A 401 0.94 -13.14 41.32
CA ASP A 401 1.21 -12.41 42.57
C ASP A 401 0.51 -13.08 43.76
N LEU A 402 1.29 -13.67 44.65
CA LEU A 402 0.78 -14.36 45.84
C LEU A 402 0.54 -13.41 47.03
N SER A 403 0.88 -12.12 46.92
CA SER A 403 0.78 -11.16 48.02
C SER A 403 -0.66 -10.82 48.43
N ALA A 404 -1.62 -11.02 47.51
CA ALA A 404 -3.05 -10.75 47.73
C ALA A 404 -3.94 -12.00 47.69
N ALA A 405 -3.37 -13.21 47.69
CA ALA A 405 -4.13 -14.46 47.58
C ALA A 405 -4.81 -14.86 48.90
N ASP A 406 -6.09 -15.26 48.83
CA ASP A 406 -6.88 -15.69 49.99
C ASP A 406 -6.24 -16.92 50.68
N PRO A 407 -6.03 -16.90 52.02
CA PRO A 407 -5.49 -18.03 52.77
C PRO A 407 -6.16 -19.38 52.53
N GLU A 408 -7.47 -19.42 52.24
CA GLU A 408 -8.18 -20.68 51.96
C GLU A 408 -7.78 -21.30 50.61
N THR A 409 -7.19 -20.51 49.70
CA THR A 409 -6.76 -20.97 48.37
C THR A 409 -5.31 -21.46 48.34
N HIS A 410 -4.52 -21.24 49.40
CA HIS A 410 -3.07 -21.52 49.43
C HIS A 410 -2.75 -23.00 49.19
N ASP A 411 -3.48 -23.92 49.84
CA ASP A 411 -3.31 -25.37 49.63
C ASP A 411 -3.70 -25.81 48.21
N GLY A 412 -4.66 -25.12 47.59
CA GLY A 412 -5.06 -25.36 46.20
C GLY A 412 -4.00 -24.88 45.21
N ILE A 413 -3.43 -23.70 45.46
CA ILE A 413 -2.34 -23.11 44.67
C ILE A 413 -1.10 -24.01 44.75
N ASP A 414 -0.72 -24.46 45.95
CA ASP A 414 0.46 -25.31 46.15
C ASP A 414 0.34 -26.63 45.38
N LYS A 415 -0.82 -27.31 45.45
CA LYS A 415 -1.10 -28.53 44.66
C LYS A 415 -1.00 -28.30 43.17
N GLN A 416 -1.50 -27.17 42.67
CA GLN A 416 -1.41 -26.85 41.24
C GLN A 416 0.03 -26.58 40.81
N LEU A 417 0.82 -25.90 41.63
CA LEU A 417 2.25 -25.68 41.38
C LEU A 417 3.03 -27.01 41.38
N GLU A 418 2.75 -27.92 42.31
CA GLU A 418 3.33 -29.27 42.31
C GLU A 418 2.99 -30.03 41.01
N GLU A 419 1.74 -29.96 40.56
CA GLU A 419 1.32 -30.64 39.34
C GLU A 419 1.95 -30.03 38.08
N ILE A 420 2.14 -28.70 38.04
CA ILE A 420 2.89 -27.99 37.00
C ILE A 420 4.34 -28.47 36.97
N VAL A 421 5.00 -28.58 38.12
CA VAL A 421 6.38 -29.08 38.22
C VAL A 421 6.49 -30.52 37.72
N LEU A 422 5.53 -31.37 38.07
CA LEU A 422 5.49 -32.77 37.63
C LEU A 422 5.33 -32.87 36.10
N ARG A 423 4.39 -32.12 35.52
CA ARG A 423 4.18 -32.07 34.06
C ARG A 423 5.38 -31.49 33.32
N ALA A 424 6.00 -30.43 33.85
CA ALA A 424 7.21 -29.84 33.27
C ALA A 424 8.40 -30.82 33.30
N THR A 425 8.53 -31.59 34.37
CA THR A 425 9.58 -32.62 34.50
C THR A 425 9.39 -33.74 33.48
N ALA A 426 8.18 -34.25 33.32
CA ALA A 426 7.87 -35.25 32.29
C ALA A 426 8.14 -34.75 30.87
N LEU A 427 7.83 -33.47 30.57
CA LEU A 427 8.14 -32.86 29.27
C LEU A 427 9.65 -32.72 29.06
N ARG A 428 10.44 -32.41 30.10
CA ARG A 428 11.91 -32.37 30.01
C ARG A 428 12.51 -33.74 29.73
N GLU A 429 11.96 -34.81 30.30
CA GLU A 429 12.41 -36.18 30.03
C GLU A 429 12.13 -36.58 28.59
N LYS A 430 10.89 -36.36 28.10
CA LYS A 430 10.56 -36.57 26.68
C LYS A 430 11.46 -35.77 25.74
N LEU A 431 11.79 -34.53 26.09
CA LEU A 431 12.72 -33.71 25.30
C LEU A 431 14.14 -34.31 25.27
N LYS A 432 14.61 -34.91 26.37
CA LYS A 432 15.91 -35.62 26.42
C LYS A 432 15.89 -36.86 25.52
N GLU A 433 14.81 -37.65 25.54
CA GLU A 433 14.65 -38.83 24.68
C GLU A 433 14.67 -38.45 23.20
N ILE A 434 13.93 -37.40 22.82
CA ILE A 434 13.90 -36.89 21.44
C ILE A 434 15.30 -36.40 21.00
N LYS A 435 16.02 -35.69 21.89
CA LYS A 435 17.40 -35.23 21.61
C LYS A 435 18.40 -36.38 21.52
N ALA A 436 18.19 -37.46 22.27
CA ALA A 436 19.02 -38.66 22.20
C ALA A 436 18.78 -39.45 20.89
N ALA A 437 17.54 -39.54 20.43
CA ALA A 437 17.18 -40.19 19.17
C ALA A 437 17.68 -39.43 17.92
N ALA A 438 17.93 -38.12 18.02
CA ALA A 438 18.40 -37.27 16.92
C ALA A 438 19.94 -37.27 16.72
N LYS A 439 20.72 -37.97 17.55
CA LYS A 439 22.17 -38.13 17.33
C LYS A 439 22.42 -39.30 16.36
N PRO A 440 22.99 -39.09 15.16
CA PRO A 440 23.37 -40.20 14.30
C PRO A 440 24.53 -40.96 14.94
N ALA A 441 24.51 -42.29 14.81
CA ALA A 441 25.58 -43.18 15.21
C ALA A 441 26.88 -42.81 14.47
N SER A 442 27.71 -41.97 15.07
CA SER A 442 29.11 -41.82 14.70
C SER A 442 29.91 -42.91 15.39
N GLY A 443 30.29 -43.94 14.65
CA GLY A 443 31.36 -44.87 15.05
C GLY A 443 30.99 -46.33 14.87
N GLY A 444 31.54 -46.96 13.84
CA GLY A 444 31.34 -48.38 13.59
C GLY A 444 32.20 -49.00 12.50
N LYS A 445 33.52 -48.72 12.54
CA LYS A 445 34.64 -49.37 11.82
C LYS A 445 34.74 -49.24 10.30
#